data_AF-A0A0D6LND8-F1
#
_entry.id   AF-A0A0D6LND8-F1
#
_cell.length_a   1.000
_cell.length_b   1.000
_cell.length_c   1.000
_cell.angle_alpha   90.00
_cell.angle_beta   90.00
_cell.angle_gamma   90.00
#
_symmetry.space_group_name_H-M   'P 1'
#
loop_
_entity.id
_entity.type
_entity.pdbx_description
1 polymer ?
#
loop_
_entity_poly.entity_id
_entity_poly.type
_entity_poly.pdbx_seq_one_letter_code
_entity_poly.pdbx_strand_id
1 'polypeptide(L)'
;MEADQLTRDAQHALRRTMEKYTMSCRLILCSESLSRIIEPLRSRCMVVRVAAPTDEEIKDVCLSVAEKVRLTVPDPVLEQIVTKSRGNLRRALLSMEAVKRKGVPIKDNEQVSGACIDAWFLPLTPVQVPEPEWEIYLRETADMMIKKQSNETVLAYLLRYLIKRCPPSAILETVEMAALYEHRLTRGQKAIIHLEAFVVAFMDIYLSAVSSKAMEK
;
A
#
# COMPACT_ATOMS: atom_id res chain seq x y z
N MET A 1 7.68 6.22 -14.86
CA MET A 1 8.97 5.96 -14.17
C MET A 1 9.47 7.29 -13.65
N GLU A 2 9.58 7.42 -12.34
CA GLU A 2 10.10 8.62 -11.68
C GLU A 2 11.64 8.53 -11.64
N ALA A 3 12.33 9.65 -11.84
CA ALA A 3 13.79 9.65 -12.00
C ALA A 3 14.54 9.28 -10.71
N ASP A 4 13.90 9.44 -9.56
CA ASP A 4 14.41 9.10 -8.22
C ASP A 4 14.35 7.60 -7.89
N GLN A 5 13.54 6.82 -8.61
CA GLN A 5 13.48 5.37 -8.48
C GLN A 5 14.60 4.66 -9.26
N LEU A 6 15.37 5.39 -10.08
CA LEU A 6 16.49 4.84 -10.83
C LEU A 6 17.65 4.49 -9.90
N THR A 7 18.22 3.30 -10.10
CA THR A 7 19.47 2.89 -9.42
C THR A 7 20.62 3.83 -9.80
N ARG A 8 21.63 3.94 -8.94
CA ARG A 8 22.79 4.83 -9.20
C ARG A 8 23.50 4.49 -10.52
N ASP A 9 23.65 3.21 -10.83
CA ASP A 9 24.26 2.77 -12.08
C ASP A 9 23.43 3.17 -13.31
N ALA A 10 22.10 3.07 -13.21
CA ALA A 10 21.19 3.54 -14.25
C ALA A 10 21.28 5.07 -14.43
N GLN A 11 21.39 5.83 -13.33
CA GLN A 11 21.62 7.28 -13.39
C GLN A 11 22.97 7.63 -14.03
N HIS A 12 24.04 6.88 -13.74
CA HIS A 12 25.35 7.05 -14.39
C HIS A 12 25.32 6.70 -15.88
N ALA A 13 24.57 5.67 -16.27
CA ALA A 13 24.32 5.37 -17.68
C ALA A 13 23.55 6.50 -18.37
N LEU A 14 22.48 7.01 -17.74
CA LEU A 14 21.67 8.11 -18.26
C LEU A 14 22.49 9.38 -18.47
N ARG A 15 23.40 9.70 -17.54
CA ARG A 15 24.37 10.81 -17.72
C ARG A 15 25.19 10.65 -19.00
N ARG A 16 25.75 9.45 -19.25
CA ARG A 16 26.55 9.19 -20.46
C ARG A 16 25.71 9.38 -21.73
N THR A 17 24.46 8.93 -21.71
CA THR A 17 23.52 9.12 -22.82
C THR A 17 23.19 10.60 -23.05
N MET A 18 22.98 11.37 -21.97
CA MET A 18 22.77 12.83 -22.06
C MET A 18 23.96 13.54 -22.71
N GLU A 19 25.18 13.21 -22.28
CA GLU A 19 26.40 13.81 -22.83
C GLU A 19 26.60 13.44 -24.30
N LYS A 20 26.34 12.18 -24.67
CA LYS A 20 26.52 11.68 -26.04
C LYS A 20 25.52 12.28 -27.04
N TYR A 21 24.26 12.47 -26.63
CA TYR A 21 23.17 12.87 -27.54
C TYR A 21 22.61 14.27 -27.27
N THR A 22 23.40 15.16 -26.64
CA THR A 22 22.97 16.51 -26.25
C THR A 22 22.44 17.35 -27.42
N MET A 23 22.96 17.13 -28.65
CA MET A 23 22.55 17.88 -29.84
C MET A 23 21.21 17.39 -30.43
N SER A 24 20.83 16.14 -30.14
CA SER A 24 19.70 15.47 -30.80
C SER A 24 18.52 15.23 -29.87
N CYS A 25 18.73 15.21 -28.55
CA CYS A 25 17.72 14.85 -27.57
C CYS A 25 17.75 15.79 -26.37
N ARG A 26 16.58 16.30 -25.98
CA ARG A 26 16.37 17.02 -24.71
C ARG A 26 15.60 16.12 -23.76
N LEU A 27 16.08 16.00 -22.53
CA LEU A 27 15.43 15.20 -21.48
C LEU A 27 14.74 16.10 -20.47
N ILE A 28 13.54 15.69 -20.04
CA ILE A 28 12.82 16.27 -18.92
C ILE A 28 12.73 15.19 -17.85
N LEU A 29 13.32 15.44 -16.68
CA LEU A 29 13.34 14.50 -15.57
C LEU A 29 12.34 14.95 -14.50
N CYS A 30 11.32 14.12 -14.24
CA CYS A 30 10.37 14.34 -13.16
C CYS A 30 10.83 13.55 -11.92
N SER A 31 10.97 14.23 -10.79
CA SER A 31 11.33 13.63 -9.49
C SER A 31 10.69 14.41 -8.36
N GLU A 32 10.30 13.71 -7.30
CA GLU A 32 9.75 14.32 -6.09
C GLU A 32 10.86 14.77 -5.12
N SER A 33 12.00 14.07 -5.15
CA SER A 33 13.12 14.30 -4.22
C SER A 33 14.46 14.46 -4.95
N LEU A 34 14.96 15.70 -5.00
CA LEU A 34 16.27 16.03 -5.58
C LEU A 34 17.44 15.28 -4.93
N SER A 35 17.33 14.91 -3.65
CA SER A 35 18.39 14.21 -2.90
C SER A 35 18.74 12.83 -3.44
N ARG A 36 17.81 12.18 -4.16
CA ARG A 36 18.01 10.85 -4.76
C ARG A 36 18.70 10.92 -6.12
N ILE A 37 18.85 12.11 -6.68
CA ILE A 37 19.51 12.35 -7.96
C ILE A 37 21.00 12.62 -7.75
N ILE A 38 21.86 11.92 -8.48
CA ILE A 38 23.30 12.12 -8.40
C ILE A 38 23.72 13.54 -8.84
N GLU A 39 24.71 14.12 -8.18
CA GLU A 39 25.24 15.46 -8.48
C GLU A 39 25.57 15.69 -9.98
N PRO A 40 26.16 14.71 -10.71
CA PRO A 40 26.45 14.89 -12.11
C PRO A 40 25.22 15.11 -13.01
N LEU A 41 24.04 14.60 -12.64
CA LEU A 41 22.81 14.89 -13.37
C LEU A 41 22.28 16.27 -12.99
N ARG A 42 22.35 16.62 -11.71
CA ARG A 42 21.88 17.92 -11.21
C ARG A 42 22.63 19.09 -11.85
N SER A 43 23.94 18.99 -12.03
CA SER A 43 24.74 20.06 -12.65
C SER A 43 24.48 20.27 -14.15
N ARG A 44 23.82 19.31 -14.82
CA ARG A 44 23.52 19.35 -16.26
C ARG A 44 22.07 19.74 -16.57
N CYS A 45 21.21 19.79 -15.55
CA CYS A 45 19.79 20.07 -15.69
C CYS A 45 19.44 21.42 -15.06
N MET A 46 18.48 22.13 -15.66
CA MET A 46 17.83 23.26 -14.99
C MET A 46 16.85 22.71 -13.95
N VAL A 47 17.05 23.09 -12.68
CA VAL A 47 16.17 22.66 -11.59
C VAL A 47 14.99 23.60 -11.49
N VAL A 48 13.81 23.10 -11.87
CA VAL A 48 12.53 23.81 -11.69
C VAL A 48 11.80 23.21 -10.51
N ARG A 49 11.60 24.00 -9.45
CA ARG A 49 10.86 23.56 -8.26
C ARG A 49 9.38 23.93 -8.43
N VAL A 50 8.53 22.93 -8.44
CA VAL A 50 7.08 23.10 -8.40
C VAL A 50 6.65 23.00 -6.94
N ALA A 51 6.18 24.12 -6.37
CA ALA A 51 5.63 24.14 -5.02
C ALA A 51 4.21 23.54 -5.02
N ALA A 52 3.79 23.01 -3.88
CA ALA A 52 2.39 22.65 -3.69
C ALA A 52 1.53 23.93 -3.74
N PRO A 53 0.35 23.88 -4.40
CA PRO A 53 -0.57 25.01 -4.44
C PRO A 53 -1.10 25.34 -3.04
N THR A 54 -1.51 26.60 -2.87
CA THR A 54 -2.15 27.05 -1.63
C THR A 54 -3.58 26.51 -1.50
N ASP A 55 -4.12 26.50 -0.29
CA ASP A 55 -5.48 26.02 -0.04
C ASP A 55 -6.53 26.85 -0.82
N GLU A 56 -6.29 28.15 -1.00
CA GLU A 56 -7.12 29.06 -1.81
C GLU A 56 -7.06 28.69 -3.29
N GLU A 57 -5.86 28.48 -3.85
CA GLU A 57 -5.69 28.05 -5.24
C GLU A 57 -6.36 26.70 -5.51
N ILE A 58 -6.30 25.76 -4.57
CA ILE A 58 -6.99 24.47 -4.69
C ILE A 58 -8.51 24.68 -4.70
N LYS A 59 -9.03 25.57 -3.87
CA LYS A 59 -10.47 25.91 -3.82
C LYS A 59 -10.93 26.47 -5.18
N ASP A 60 -10.20 27.41 -5.74
CA ASP A 60 -10.50 28.03 -7.03
C ASP A 60 -10.49 27.00 -8.17
N VAL A 61 -9.50 26.12 -8.20
CA VAL A 61 -9.43 25.05 -9.20
C VAL A 61 -10.62 24.10 -9.04
N CYS A 62 -10.98 23.71 -7.82
CA CYS A 62 -12.12 22.84 -7.57
C CYS A 62 -13.45 23.49 -8.02
N LEU A 63 -13.65 24.78 -7.75
CA LEU A 63 -14.82 25.53 -8.23
C LEU A 63 -14.86 25.56 -9.76
N SER A 64 -13.74 25.85 -10.42
CA SER A 64 -13.66 25.87 -11.89
C SER A 64 -14.00 24.51 -12.53
N VAL A 65 -13.66 23.40 -11.85
CA VAL A 65 -14.00 22.04 -12.30
C VAL A 65 -15.47 21.75 -12.02
N ALA A 66 -16.00 22.15 -10.86
CA ALA A 66 -17.39 21.98 -10.50
C ALA A 66 -18.33 22.70 -11.49
N GLU A 67 -18.01 23.93 -11.89
CA GLU A 67 -18.76 24.68 -12.92
C GLU A 67 -18.79 23.95 -14.27
N LYS A 68 -17.64 23.45 -14.73
CA LYS A 68 -17.53 22.70 -16.00
C LYS A 68 -18.32 21.40 -15.98
N VAL A 69 -18.40 20.74 -14.83
CA VAL A 69 -19.13 19.49 -14.63
C VAL A 69 -20.61 19.74 -14.28
N ARG A 70 -21.03 21.01 -14.15
CA ARG A 70 -22.36 21.46 -13.71
C ARG A 70 -22.76 20.86 -12.36
N LEU A 71 -21.83 20.90 -11.41
CA LEU A 71 -21.98 20.29 -10.10
C LEU A 71 -21.97 21.36 -9.02
N THR A 72 -22.97 21.36 -8.14
CA THR A 72 -23.09 22.32 -7.03
C THR A 72 -22.54 21.74 -5.74
N VAL A 73 -21.23 21.92 -5.49
CA VAL A 73 -20.62 21.54 -4.20
C VAL A 73 -20.95 22.60 -3.14
N PRO A 74 -21.49 22.23 -1.97
CA PRO A 74 -21.64 23.18 -0.87
C PRO A 74 -20.27 23.57 -0.27
N ASP A 75 -20.09 24.85 0.03
CA ASP A 75 -18.86 25.42 0.63
C ASP A 75 -18.26 24.62 1.80
N PRO A 76 -19.03 24.14 2.81
CA PRO A 76 -18.46 23.38 3.92
C PRO A 76 -17.81 22.05 3.48
N VAL A 77 -18.30 21.43 2.40
CA VAL A 77 -17.72 20.20 1.85
C VAL A 77 -16.44 20.52 1.09
N LEU A 78 -16.42 21.64 0.37
CA LEU A 78 -15.25 22.09 -0.37
C LEU A 78 -14.08 22.40 0.59
N GLU A 79 -14.34 23.11 1.69
CA GLU A 79 -13.34 23.40 2.72
C GLU A 79 -12.77 22.12 3.33
N GLN A 80 -13.63 21.14 3.65
CA GLN A 80 -13.18 19.85 4.14
C GLN A 80 -12.31 19.09 3.13
N ILE A 81 -12.64 19.13 1.84
CA ILE A 81 -11.84 18.51 0.78
C ILE A 81 -10.46 19.16 0.73
N VAL A 82 -10.38 20.49 0.77
CA VAL A 82 -9.12 21.24 0.75
C VAL A 82 -8.27 20.88 1.98
N THR A 83 -8.85 20.94 3.18
CA THR A 83 -8.14 20.57 4.43
C THR A 83 -7.63 19.13 4.41
N LYS A 84 -8.42 18.17 3.89
CA LYS A 84 -8.01 16.76 3.76
C LYS A 84 -6.93 16.55 2.70
N SER A 85 -6.86 17.43 1.69
CA SER A 85 -5.95 17.28 0.56
C SER A 85 -4.52 17.71 0.89
N ARG A 86 -4.31 18.54 1.92
CA ARG A 86 -2.98 18.97 2.42
C ARG A 86 -2.05 19.44 1.28
N GLY A 87 -2.52 20.34 0.42
CA GLY A 87 -1.73 20.84 -0.71
C GLY A 87 -1.66 19.91 -1.94
N ASN A 88 -2.29 18.73 -1.92
CA ASN A 88 -2.30 17.81 -3.06
C ASN A 88 -3.58 17.99 -3.92
N LEU A 89 -3.44 18.71 -5.03
CA LEU A 89 -4.54 18.98 -5.96
C LEU A 89 -5.16 17.69 -6.54
N ARG A 90 -4.34 16.67 -6.85
CA ARG A 90 -4.84 15.39 -7.37
C ARG A 90 -5.75 14.72 -6.36
N ARG A 91 -5.37 14.74 -5.07
CA ARG A 91 -6.18 14.19 -3.98
C ARG A 91 -7.50 14.97 -3.83
N ALA A 92 -7.48 16.29 -3.95
CA ALA A 92 -8.68 17.13 -3.89
C ALA A 92 -9.70 16.74 -4.97
N LEU A 93 -9.24 16.65 -6.22
CA LEU A 93 -10.10 16.31 -7.36
C LEU A 93 -10.67 14.89 -7.25
N LEU A 94 -9.85 13.91 -6.87
CA LEU A 94 -10.31 12.53 -6.67
C LEU A 94 -11.31 12.42 -5.51
N SER A 95 -11.12 13.20 -4.45
CA SER A 95 -12.05 13.24 -3.32
C SER A 95 -13.40 13.84 -3.75
N MET A 96 -13.37 14.90 -4.56
CA MET A 96 -14.59 15.48 -5.15
C MET A 96 -15.32 14.50 -6.05
N GLU A 97 -14.60 13.73 -6.88
CA GLU A 97 -15.18 12.67 -7.70
C GLU A 97 -15.82 11.55 -6.86
N ALA A 98 -15.16 11.14 -5.77
CA ALA A 98 -15.68 10.15 -4.84
C ALA A 98 -16.97 10.63 -4.14
N VAL A 99 -17.04 11.90 -3.76
CA VAL A 99 -18.24 12.52 -3.18
C VAL A 99 -19.41 12.49 -4.19
N LYS A 100 -19.14 12.80 -5.46
CA LYS A 100 -20.14 12.70 -6.54
C LYS A 100 -20.67 11.28 -6.69
N ARG A 101 -19.78 10.27 -6.75
CA ARG A 101 -20.18 8.86 -6.96
C ARG A 101 -21.02 8.31 -5.80
N LYS A 102 -20.72 8.71 -4.56
CA LYS A 102 -21.39 8.21 -3.36
C LYS A 102 -22.74 8.87 -3.06
N GLY A 103 -23.17 9.85 -3.88
CA GLY A 103 -24.51 10.41 -3.79
C GLY A 103 -24.76 11.22 -2.51
N VAL A 104 -23.75 11.93 -1.98
CA VAL A 104 -24.05 13.07 -1.09
C VAL A 104 -24.95 14.00 -1.91
N PRO A 105 -26.10 14.49 -1.40
CA PRO A 105 -27.03 15.31 -2.16
C PRO A 105 -26.39 16.67 -2.46
N ILE A 106 -25.53 16.66 -3.46
CA ILE A 106 -25.17 17.80 -4.27
C ILE A 106 -26.46 18.09 -5.03
N LYS A 107 -27.06 19.26 -4.77
CA LYS A 107 -28.33 19.63 -5.39
C LYS A 107 -28.13 19.67 -6.91
N ASP A 108 -28.47 18.58 -7.58
CA ASP A 108 -28.78 18.63 -8.99
C ASP A 108 -30.02 19.50 -9.10
N ASN A 109 -29.93 20.58 -9.88
CA ASN A 109 -31.04 21.51 -10.08
C ASN A 109 -32.14 20.91 -10.98
N GLU A 110 -32.24 19.58 -11.06
CA GLU A 110 -33.24 18.83 -11.79
C GLU A 110 -33.90 17.80 -10.87
N GLN A 111 -35.21 17.73 -11.00
CA GLN A 111 -36.16 17.06 -10.12
C GLN A 111 -35.75 15.60 -9.82
N VAL A 112 -35.49 15.34 -8.54
CA VAL A 112 -35.31 13.99 -7.99
C VAL A 112 -36.64 13.25 -8.11
N SER A 113 -36.75 12.43 -9.15
CA SER A 113 -37.76 11.37 -9.25
C SER A 113 -37.27 10.16 -8.44
N GLY A 114 -37.89 9.97 -7.28
CA GLY A 114 -38.29 8.65 -6.79
C GLY A 114 -37.21 7.66 -6.37
N ALA A 115 -36.59 7.90 -5.20
CA ALA A 115 -36.37 6.87 -4.18
C ALA A 115 -35.89 7.54 -2.87
N CYS A 116 -36.87 8.01 -2.09
CA CYS A 116 -36.76 8.24 -0.65
C CYS A 116 -36.23 6.96 0.06
N ILE A 117 -35.67 6.95 1.27
CA ILE A 117 -35.99 7.64 2.53
C ILE A 117 -34.68 7.51 3.36
N ASP A 118 -33.99 8.59 3.77
CA ASP A 118 -34.05 9.11 5.14
C ASP A 118 -33.50 10.54 5.17
N ALA A 119 -34.32 11.49 4.72
CA ALA A 119 -34.02 12.92 4.69
C ALA A 119 -34.50 13.67 5.97
N TRP A 120 -34.70 12.99 7.10
CA TRP A 120 -35.22 13.64 8.33
C TRP A 120 -34.52 13.26 9.65
N PHE A 121 -33.51 12.38 9.64
CA PHE A 121 -32.74 12.04 10.84
C PHE A 121 -31.24 12.29 10.61
N LEU A 122 -30.81 13.55 10.77
CA LEU A 122 -29.85 13.99 11.79
C LEU A 122 -29.16 15.31 11.35
N PRO A 123 -29.43 16.44 12.03
CA PRO A 123 -28.60 17.65 11.90
C PRO A 123 -27.24 17.53 12.63
N LEU A 124 -26.82 16.33 13.07
CA LEU A 124 -25.69 16.14 14.00
C LEU A 124 -24.53 15.26 13.47
N THR A 125 -24.57 14.73 12.25
CA THR A 125 -23.38 14.06 11.70
C THR A 125 -22.56 15.07 10.92
N PRO A 126 -21.27 15.31 11.28
CA PRO A 126 -20.41 16.08 10.40
C PRO A 126 -20.38 15.37 9.06
N VAL A 127 -20.67 16.08 7.97
CA VAL A 127 -20.52 15.55 6.61
C VAL A 127 -19.11 14.98 6.52
N GLN A 128 -18.98 13.66 6.58
CA GLN A 128 -17.69 13.02 6.50
C GLN A 128 -17.40 12.86 5.03
N VAL A 129 -16.55 13.74 4.47
CA VAL A 129 -15.98 13.52 3.13
C VAL A 129 -15.41 12.10 3.11
N PRO A 130 -15.93 11.20 2.26
CA PRO A 130 -15.47 9.82 2.22
C PRO A 130 -13.97 9.79 1.92
N GLU A 131 -13.22 8.98 2.66
CA GLU A 131 -11.83 8.71 2.26
C GLU A 131 -11.84 8.08 0.85
N PRO A 132 -10.91 8.47 -0.03
CA PRO A 132 -10.85 7.90 -1.36
C PRO A 132 -10.61 6.38 -1.29
N GLU A 133 -11.28 5.62 -2.16
CA GLU A 133 -11.31 4.15 -2.10
C GLU A 133 -9.92 3.50 -2.12
N TRP A 134 -8.94 4.12 -2.79
CA TRP A 134 -7.57 3.63 -2.82
C TRP A 134 -6.86 3.73 -1.46
N GLU A 135 -7.21 4.70 -0.61
CA GLU A 135 -6.61 4.87 0.73
C GLU A 135 -7.17 3.81 1.71
N ILE A 136 -8.46 3.50 1.57
CA ILE A 136 -9.11 2.38 2.26
C ILE A 136 -8.47 1.06 1.80
N TYR A 137 -8.35 0.86 0.48
CA TYR A 137 -7.71 -0.32 -0.08
C TYR A 137 -6.23 -0.46 0.33
N LEU A 138 -5.47 0.63 0.37
CA LEU A 138 -4.07 0.63 0.83
C LEU A 138 -3.96 0.31 2.33
N ARG A 139 -4.88 0.80 3.15
CA ARG A 139 -4.94 0.48 4.58
C ARG A 139 -5.31 -0.98 4.80
N GLU A 140 -6.33 -1.48 4.11
CA GLU A 140 -6.74 -2.88 4.16
C GLU A 140 -5.67 -3.82 3.61
N THR A 141 -4.99 -3.44 2.52
CA THR A 141 -3.87 -4.22 1.97
C THR A 141 -2.63 -4.14 2.84
N ALA A 142 -2.31 -2.99 3.45
CA ALA A 142 -1.25 -2.89 4.43
C ALA A 142 -1.56 -3.71 5.68
N ASP A 143 -2.80 -3.69 6.17
CA ASP A 143 -3.26 -4.57 7.25
C ASP A 143 -3.20 -6.04 6.82
N MET A 144 -3.53 -6.36 5.57
CA MET A 144 -3.36 -7.70 5.01
C MET A 144 -1.90 -8.08 4.81
N MET A 145 -0.99 -7.15 4.52
CA MET A 145 0.46 -7.37 4.39
C MET A 145 1.11 -7.55 5.76
N ILE A 146 0.70 -6.76 6.75
CA ILE A 146 1.09 -6.91 8.16
C ILE A 146 0.52 -8.23 8.71
N LYS A 147 -0.68 -8.62 8.29
CA LYS A 147 -1.26 -9.95 8.58
C LYS A 147 -0.65 -11.08 7.73
N LYS A 148 0.02 -10.80 6.61
CA LYS A 148 0.66 -11.81 5.74
C LYS A 148 2.15 -11.96 6.05
N GLN A 149 2.39 -12.86 7.01
CA GLN A 149 3.43 -13.91 7.04
C GLN A 149 4.90 -13.47 6.85
N SER A 150 5.56 -13.10 7.96
CA SER A 150 6.99 -13.39 8.07
C SER A 150 7.18 -14.91 8.13
N ASN A 151 8.24 -15.44 7.54
CA ASN A 151 8.54 -16.88 7.56
C ASN A 151 8.58 -17.44 9.00
N GLU A 152 8.96 -16.61 9.97
CA GLU A 152 8.98 -16.90 11.40
C GLU A 152 7.56 -17.11 11.94
N THR A 153 6.60 -16.25 11.59
CA THR A 153 5.20 -16.42 12.02
C THR A 153 4.57 -17.69 11.45
N VAL A 154 4.93 -18.08 10.22
CA VAL A 154 4.46 -19.31 9.60
C VAL A 154 4.98 -20.53 10.34
N LEU A 155 6.29 -20.60 10.60
CA LEU A 155 6.89 -21.70 11.33
C LEU A 155 6.37 -21.77 12.78
N ALA A 156 6.23 -20.64 13.46
CA ALA A 156 5.70 -20.57 14.82
C ALA A 156 4.22 -21.02 14.89
N TYR A 157 3.39 -20.63 13.93
CA TYR A 157 2.00 -21.09 13.85
C TYR A 157 1.92 -22.60 13.56
N LEU A 158 2.73 -23.08 12.61
CA LEU A 158 2.79 -24.48 12.23
C LEU A 158 3.26 -25.35 13.39
N LEU A 159 4.31 -24.96 14.11
CA LEU A 159 4.77 -25.63 15.34
C LEU A 159 3.67 -25.68 16.41
N ARG A 160 3.03 -24.54 16.71
CA ARG A 160 1.94 -24.48 17.70
C ARG A 160 0.74 -25.36 17.34
N TYR A 161 0.46 -25.50 16.06
CA TYR A 161 -0.59 -26.37 15.56
C TYR A 161 -0.21 -27.86 15.67
N LEU A 162 1.03 -28.21 15.33
CA LEU A 162 1.52 -29.59 15.35
C LEU A 162 1.72 -30.12 16.77
N ILE A 163 2.22 -29.31 17.71
CA ILE A 163 2.38 -29.71 19.13
C ILE A 163 1.05 -30.17 19.73
N LYS A 164 -0.07 -29.51 19.37
CA LYS A 164 -1.41 -29.89 19.85
C LYS A 164 -1.88 -31.27 19.38
N ARG A 165 -1.26 -31.84 18.34
CA ARG A 165 -1.65 -33.11 17.71
C ARG A 165 -0.60 -34.21 17.86
N CYS A 166 0.55 -33.91 18.46
CA CYS A 166 1.64 -34.86 18.64
C CYS A 166 1.49 -35.71 19.91
N PRO A 167 1.94 -36.98 19.88
CA PRO A 167 2.14 -37.75 21.10
C PRO A 167 3.25 -37.12 21.96
N PRO A 168 3.18 -37.23 23.30
CA PRO A 168 4.12 -36.56 24.21
C PRO A 168 5.58 -36.98 24.02
N SER A 169 5.84 -38.18 23.51
CA SER A 169 7.18 -38.69 23.20
C SER A 169 7.88 -37.92 22.07
N ALA A 170 7.12 -37.37 21.12
CA ALA A 170 7.67 -36.69 19.94
C ALA A 170 7.81 -35.17 20.13
N ILE A 171 7.23 -34.59 21.19
CA ILE A 171 7.18 -33.13 21.35
C ILE A 171 8.58 -32.52 21.46
N LEU A 172 9.47 -33.12 22.26
CA LEU A 172 10.83 -32.62 22.46
C LEU A 172 11.60 -32.55 21.13
N GLU A 173 11.61 -33.66 20.39
CA GLU A 173 12.33 -33.79 19.12
C GLU A 173 11.77 -32.85 18.04
N THR A 174 10.45 -32.67 17.98
CA THR A 174 9.83 -31.73 17.02
C THR A 174 10.17 -30.26 17.32
N VAL A 175 10.33 -29.88 18.59
CA VAL A 175 10.71 -28.52 18.98
C VAL A 175 12.19 -28.25 18.65
N GLU A 176 13.07 -29.22 18.88
CA GLU A 176 14.49 -29.12 18.49
C GLU A 176 14.65 -28.92 16.97
N MET A 177 13.92 -29.71 16.18
CA MET A 177 13.93 -29.57 14.72
C MET A 177 13.35 -28.23 14.25
N ALA A 178 12.30 -27.74 14.91
CA ALA A 178 11.72 -26.44 14.60
C ALA A 178 12.71 -25.29 14.83
N ALA A 179 13.43 -25.29 15.95
CA ALA A 179 14.45 -24.29 16.26
C ALA A 179 15.59 -24.29 15.24
N LEU A 180 16.01 -25.49 14.79
CA LEU A 180 17.04 -25.64 13.78
C LEU A 180 16.60 -25.09 12.41
N TYR A 181 15.36 -25.34 11.99
CA TYR A 181 14.84 -24.81 10.72
C TYR A 181 14.50 -23.32 10.78
N GLU A 182 14.11 -22.79 11.94
CA GLU A 182 13.98 -21.36 12.19
C GLU A 182 15.33 -20.64 12.01
N HIS A 183 16.40 -21.19 12.58
CA HIS A 183 17.75 -20.65 12.37
C HIS A 183 18.20 -20.72 10.91
N ARG A 184 17.81 -21.77 10.17
CA ARG A 184 18.13 -21.88 8.73
C ARG A 184 17.31 -20.91 7.88
N LEU A 185 16.06 -20.64 8.24
CA LEU A 185 15.18 -19.68 7.56
C LEU A 185 15.74 -18.25 7.59
N THR A 186 16.39 -17.85 8.69
CA THR A 186 17.00 -16.52 8.81
C THR A 186 18.29 -16.36 8.02
N ARG A 187 19.02 -17.47 7.76
CA ARG A 187 20.30 -17.46 7.02
C ARG A 187 20.15 -17.81 5.53
N GLY A 188 19.05 -18.44 5.13
CA GLY A 188 18.80 -18.92 3.77
C GLY A 188 18.11 -17.90 2.86
N GLN A 189 18.34 -18.02 1.55
CA GLN A 189 17.69 -17.15 0.54
C GLN A 189 16.30 -17.65 0.09
N LYS A 190 15.97 -18.93 0.30
CA LYS A 190 14.70 -19.55 -0.15
C LYS A 190 13.96 -20.20 1.01
N ALA A 191 13.01 -19.47 1.59
CA ALA A 191 12.26 -19.91 2.76
C ALA A 191 11.43 -21.19 2.54
N ILE A 192 10.89 -21.39 1.34
CA ILE A 192 10.06 -22.54 1.00
C ILE A 192 10.76 -23.88 1.22
N ILE A 193 12.06 -23.96 0.92
CA ILE A 193 12.86 -25.19 1.04
C ILE A 193 13.02 -25.59 2.51
N HIS A 194 13.21 -24.60 3.39
CA HIS A 194 13.38 -24.86 4.81
C HIS A 194 12.05 -25.23 5.50
N LEU A 195 10.93 -24.66 5.05
CA LEU A 195 9.60 -25.03 5.53
C LEU A 195 9.22 -26.46 5.09
N GLU A 196 9.50 -26.81 3.83
CA GLU A 196 9.25 -28.15 3.31
C GLU A 196 10.11 -29.19 4.02
N ALA A 197 11.39 -28.89 4.25
CA ALA A 197 12.29 -29.74 5.03
C ALA A 197 11.83 -29.93 6.49
N PHE A 198 11.25 -28.90 7.12
CA PHE A 198 10.67 -29.02 8.46
C PHE A 198 9.45 -29.95 8.48
N VAL A 199 8.55 -29.82 7.50
CA VAL A 199 7.37 -30.70 7.39
C VAL A 199 7.78 -32.16 7.17
N VAL A 200 8.77 -32.41 6.30
CA VAL A 200 9.28 -33.77 6.06
C VAL A 200 9.92 -34.35 7.33
N ALA A 201 10.74 -33.57 8.04
CA ALA A 201 11.33 -34.01 9.31
C ALA A 201 10.26 -34.32 10.36
N PHE A 202 9.21 -33.50 10.44
CA PHE A 202 8.08 -33.76 11.32
C PHE A 202 7.32 -35.05 10.96
N MET A 203 7.10 -35.31 9.67
CA MET A 203 6.41 -36.52 9.22
C MET A 203 7.17 -37.79 9.61
N ASP A 204 8.50 -37.76 9.53
CA ASP A 204 9.36 -38.88 9.93
C ASP A 204 9.29 -39.15 11.44
N ILE A 205 9.44 -38.10 12.26
CA ILE A 205 9.30 -38.19 13.73
C ILE A 205 7.90 -38.65 14.14
N TYR A 206 6.87 -38.18 13.43
CA TYR A 206 5.50 -38.58 13.71
C TYR A 206 5.26 -40.05 13.37
N LEU A 207 5.77 -40.52 12.22
CA LEU A 207 5.64 -41.92 11.80
C LEU A 207 6.37 -42.87 12.75
N SER A 208 7.58 -42.52 13.18
CA SER A 208 8.37 -43.32 14.14
C SER A 208 7.69 -43.39 15.52
N ALA A 209 7.09 -42.27 15.98
CA ALA A 209 6.35 -42.21 17.23
C ALA A 209 5.02 -42.99 17.19
N VAL A 210 4.33 -42.99 16.05
CA VAL A 210 3.10 -43.77 15.84
C VAL A 210 3.41 -45.27 15.71
N SER A 211 4.48 -45.64 14.99
CA SER A 211 4.93 -47.03 14.86
C SER A 211 5.35 -47.63 16.21
N SER A 212 6.04 -46.85 17.05
CA SER A 212 6.44 -47.28 18.39
C SER A 212 5.23 -47.57 19.29
N LYS A 213 4.16 -46.77 19.18
CA LYS A 213 2.89 -47.02 19.89
C LYS A 213 2.10 -48.23 19.37
N ALA A 214 2.34 -48.65 18.12
CA ALA A 214 1.68 -49.81 17.53
C ALA A 214 2.35 -51.14 17.94
N MET A 215 3.62 -51.13 18.34
CA MET A 215 4.32 -52.32 18.88
C MET A 215 4.13 -52.54 20.39
N GLU A 216 3.59 -51.55 21.12
CA GLU A 216 3.27 -51.63 22.56
C GLU A 216 1.85 -52.20 22.85
N LYS A 217 1.10 -52.60 21.82
CA LYS A 217 -0.18 -53.31 21.92
C LYS A 217 -0.07 -54.73 21.37
#